data_AF-A0A2S9AB89-F1
#
_entry.id   AF-A0A2S9AB89-F1
#
_cell.length_a   1.000
_cell.length_b   1.000
_cell.length_c   1.000
_cell.angle_alpha   90.00
_cell.angle_beta   90.00
_cell.angle_gamma   90.00
#
_symmetry.space_group_name_H-M   'P 1'
#
loop_
_entity.id
_entity.type
_entity.pdbx_description
1 polymer ?
#
loop_
_entity_poly.entity_id
_entity_poly.type
_entity_poly.pdbx_seq_one_letter_code
_entity_poly.pdbx_strand_id
1 'polypeptide(L)'
;MTDAQAAASALLAANRRRRLVRRWVAVGALPLVLVALLFVGKLLSMYAFAHQAISSYVVDDYAGSEASARNQEFLNWFEPYKAPFNVGTALAGAEKLPEARAKLEESLTLAHGLEVCTVRINLALVIERQGDAAREGGDGAAAAEFYGEALTVTAETPAECDSEDAQKQSSDPDRDMKKTTDDLEDRLKQKQQEQQQQQEQEQQPKPEEQPQKPQPSEDKLDDLKEKLEQGTQERDQQQNGDEPGGSGTDRPW
;
A
#
# COMPACT_ATOMS: atom_id res chain seq x y z
N MET A 1 77.45 -36.10 -2.60
CA MET A 1 76.21 -36.15 -1.79
C MET A 1 75.61 -34.76 -1.51
N THR A 2 76.19 -33.68 -2.03
CA THR A 2 75.90 -32.29 -1.60
C THR A 2 74.82 -31.59 -2.41
N ASP A 3 74.73 -31.81 -3.72
CA ASP A 3 73.83 -31.04 -4.58
C ASP A 3 72.37 -31.44 -4.45
N ALA A 4 72.09 -32.75 -4.28
CA ALA A 4 70.74 -33.24 -4.05
C ALA A 4 70.16 -32.76 -2.71
N GLN A 5 70.99 -32.68 -1.66
CA GLN A 5 70.60 -32.18 -0.35
C GLN A 5 70.38 -30.66 -0.38
N ALA A 6 71.24 -29.92 -1.09
CA ALA A 6 71.08 -28.48 -1.30
C ALA A 6 69.78 -28.16 -2.06
N ALA A 7 69.50 -28.87 -3.16
CA ALA A 7 68.28 -28.71 -3.94
C ALA A 7 67.02 -29.04 -3.13
N ALA A 8 67.04 -30.12 -2.34
CA ALA A 8 65.93 -30.49 -1.46
C ALA A 8 65.67 -29.43 -0.38
N SER A 9 66.73 -28.88 0.23
CA SER A 9 66.61 -27.83 1.24
C SER A 9 66.04 -26.51 0.67
N ALA A 10 66.45 -26.14 -0.55
CA ALA A 10 65.93 -24.97 -1.25
C ALA A 10 64.45 -25.12 -1.60
N LEU A 11 64.02 -26.32 -2.03
CA LEU A 11 62.61 -26.66 -2.27
C LEU A 11 61.77 -26.56 -1.00
N LEU A 12 62.26 -27.10 0.12
CA LEU A 12 61.57 -27.02 1.41
C LEU A 12 61.45 -25.59 1.93
N ALA A 13 62.51 -24.77 1.78
CA ALA A 13 62.49 -23.36 2.15
C ALA A 13 61.52 -22.55 1.27
N ALA A 14 61.52 -22.78 -0.05
CA ALA A 14 60.59 -22.16 -0.97
C ALA A 14 59.13 -22.53 -0.66
N ASN A 15 58.87 -23.80 -0.35
CA ASN A 15 57.54 -24.27 0.06
C ASN A 15 57.10 -23.69 1.41
N ARG A 16 58.00 -23.56 2.39
CA ARG A 16 57.72 -22.91 3.68
C ARG A 16 57.38 -21.43 3.49
N ARG A 17 58.14 -20.72 2.65
CA ARG A 17 57.86 -19.31 2.29
C ARG A 17 56.50 -19.15 1.61
N ARG A 18 56.20 -20.01 0.62
CA ARG A 18 54.88 -20.03 -0.06
C ARG A 18 53.73 -20.29 0.92
N ARG A 19 53.90 -21.22 1.88
CA ARG A 19 52.91 -21.49 2.93
C ARG A 19 52.69 -20.28 3.86
N LEU A 20 53.75 -19.60 4.28
CA LEU A 20 53.65 -18.40 5.11
C LEU A 20 52.96 -17.26 4.38
N VAL A 21 53.32 -17.00 3.11
CA VAL A 21 52.65 -15.98 2.28
C VAL A 21 51.16 -16.30 2.14
N ARG A 22 50.80 -17.55 1.79
CA ARG A 22 49.39 -17.96 1.71
C ARG A 22 48.64 -17.79 3.03
N ARG A 23 49.28 -18.09 4.17
CA ARG A 23 48.67 -17.91 5.51
C ARG A 23 48.44 -16.44 5.83
N TRP A 24 49.41 -15.56 5.57
CA TRP A 24 49.25 -14.13 5.79
C TRP A 24 48.24 -13.50 4.85
N VAL A 25 48.19 -13.94 3.58
CA VAL A 25 47.13 -13.54 2.64
C VAL A 25 45.77 -14.01 3.12
N ALA A 26 45.63 -15.25 3.60
CA ALA A 26 44.36 -15.76 4.12
C ALA A 26 43.91 -15.01 5.38
N VAL A 27 44.81 -14.72 6.31
CA VAL A 27 44.50 -13.94 7.53
C VAL A 27 44.17 -12.49 7.17
N GLY A 28 44.90 -11.89 6.22
CA GLY A 28 44.62 -10.54 5.73
C GLY A 28 43.31 -10.42 4.94
N ALA A 29 42.92 -11.47 4.21
CA ALA A 29 41.66 -11.51 3.46
C ALA A 29 40.46 -11.92 4.32
N LEU A 30 40.68 -12.59 5.45
CA LEU A 30 39.61 -13.03 6.36
C LEU A 30 38.60 -11.92 6.74
N PRO A 31 39.01 -10.71 7.18
CA PRO A 31 38.04 -9.66 7.51
C PRO A 31 37.20 -9.24 6.29
N LEU A 32 37.80 -9.15 5.11
CA LEU A 32 37.09 -8.82 3.87
C LEU A 32 36.05 -9.89 3.51
N VAL A 33 36.42 -11.18 3.64
CA VAL A 33 35.49 -12.30 3.40
C VAL A 33 34.35 -12.29 4.41
N LEU A 34 34.63 -12.01 5.68
CA LEU A 34 33.59 -11.91 6.71
C LEU A 34 32.61 -10.76 6.43
N VAL A 35 33.12 -9.58 6.06
CA VAL A 35 32.27 -8.44 5.67
C VAL A 35 31.42 -8.80 4.44
N ALA A 36 32.00 -9.45 3.42
CA ALA A 36 31.26 -9.90 2.25
C ALA A 36 30.16 -10.92 2.62
N LEU A 37 30.44 -11.88 3.50
CA LEU A 37 29.45 -12.86 3.96
C LEU A 37 28.32 -12.20 4.77
N LEU A 38 28.64 -11.26 5.66
CA LEU A 38 27.62 -10.50 6.40
C LEU A 38 26.75 -9.68 5.46
N PHE A 39 27.35 -9.05 4.46
CA PHE A 39 26.64 -8.30 3.44
C PHE A 39 25.68 -9.18 2.61
N VAL A 40 26.14 -10.34 2.15
CA VAL A 40 25.28 -11.32 1.45
C VAL A 40 24.16 -11.81 2.36
N GLY A 41 24.46 -12.17 3.61
CA GLY A 41 23.46 -12.58 4.60
C GLY A 41 22.40 -11.50 4.83
N LYS A 42 22.82 -10.22 4.89
CA LYS A 42 21.89 -9.09 5.01
C LYS A 42 20.96 -8.99 3.80
N LEU A 43 21.47 -9.08 2.58
CA LEU A 43 20.63 -9.03 1.37
C LEU A 43 19.60 -10.16 1.34
N LEU A 44 20.01 -11.39 1.65
CA LEU A 44 19.10 -12.53 1.72
C LEU A 44 18.04 -12.35 2.81
N SER A 45 18.41 -11.81 3.98
CA SER A 45 17.45 -11.53 5.05
C SER A 45 16.42 -10.46 4.64
N MET A 46 16.82 -9.41 3.92
CA MET A 46 15.90 -8.39 3.43
C MET A 46 14.87 -8.99 2.47
N TYR A 47 15.32 -9.81 1.52
CA TYR A 47 14.41 -10.48 0.59
C TYR A 47 13.46 -11.43 1.33
N ALA A 48 13.95 -12.16 2.34
CA ALA A 48 13.10 -13.02 3.16
C ALA A 48 12.04 -12.23 3.92
N PHE A 49 12.39 -11.10 4.54
CA PHE A 49 11.42 -10.23 5.21
C PHE A 49 10.43 -9.56 4.25
N ALA A 50 10.87 -9.20 3.04
CA ALA A 50 9.98 -8.69 2.00
C ALA A 50 8.96 -9.74 1.56
N HIS A 51 9.42 -10.97 1.31
CA HIS A 51 8.55 -12.07 0.95
C HIS A 51 7.58 -12.44 2.08
N GLN A 52 8.05 -12.45 3.34
CA GLN A 52 7.19 -12.67 4.49
C GLN A 52 6.15 -11.56 4.63
N ALA A 53 6.54 -10.30 4.43
CA ALA A 53 5.62 -9.17 4.48
C ALA A 53 4.49 -9.35 3.45
N ILE A 54 4.83 -9.64 2.19
CA ILE A 54 3.87 -9.85 1.10
C ILE A 54 3.00 -11.09 1.34
N SER A 55 3.59 -12.22 1.74
CA SER A 55 2.81 -13.45 1.94
C SER A 55 1.84 -13.36 3.11
N SER A 56 2.25 -12.75 4.23
CA SER A 56 1.34 -12.40 5.34
C SER A 56 0.28 -11.40 4.87
N TYR A 57 0.66 -10.42 4.05
CA TYR A 57 -0.25 -9.43 3.48
C TYR A 57 -1.40 -10.08 2.71
N VAL A 58 -1.08 -10.95 1.75
CA VAL A 58 -2.04 -11.58 0.82
C VAL A 58 -3.07 -12.47 1.54
N VAL A 59 -2.73 -12.98 2.73
CA VAL A 59 -3.65 -13.77 3.57
C VAL A 59 -4.32 -12.96 4.68
N ASP A 60 -4.32 -11.63 4.55
CA ASP A 60 -4.90 -10.67 5.50
C ASP A 60 -4.27 -10.70 6.92
N ASP A 61 -3.05 -11.26 7.05
CA ASP A 61 -2.22 -11.17 8.27
C ASP A 61 -1.43 -9.85 8.28
N TYR A 62 -2.15 -8.74 8.45
CA TYR A 62 -1.55 -7.41 8.43
C TYR A 62 -0.58 -7.16 9.59
N ALA A 63 -0.77 -7.81 10.74
CA ALA A 63 0.15 -7.73 11.87
C ALA A 63 1.48 -8.43 11.59
N GLY A 64 1.45 -9.64 11.02
CA GLY A 64 2.65 -10.33 10.56
C GLY A 64 3.33 -9.62 9.39
N SER A 65 2.54 -9.01 8.51
CA SER A 65 3.04 -8.16 7.43
C SER A 65 3.79 -6.94 7.97
N GLU A 66 3.18 -6.20 8.91
CA GLU A 66 3.77 -5.04 9.58
C GLU A 66 5.09 -5.42 10.27
N ALA A 67 5.09 -6.48 11.07
CA ALA A 67 6.27 -6.94 11.79
C ALA A 67 7.42 -7.29 10.83
N SER A 68 7.11 -7.95 9.71
CA SER A 68 8.09 -8.31 8.69
C SER A 68 8.59 -7.08 7.93
N ALA A 69 7.71 -6.13 7.60
CA ALA A 69 8.05 -4.88 6.94
C ALA A 69 8.97 -4.00 7.81
N ARG A 70 8.72 -3.90 9.13
CA ARG A 70 9.59 -3.15 10.06
C ARG A 70 11.01 -3.70 10.15
N ASN A 71 11.19 -5.01 10.01
CA ASN A 71 12.53 -5.61 9.96
C ASN A 71 13.32 -5.19 8.70
N GLN A 72 12.65 -4.66 7.67
CA GLN A 72 13.31 -4.11 6.49
C GLN A 72 13.82 -2.68 6.71
N GLU A 73 13.30 -1.92 7.68
CA GLU A 73 13.74 -0.55 7.96
C GLU A 73 15.22 -0.50 8.39
N PHE A 74 15.73 -1.56 9.02
CA PHE A 74 17.13 -1.63 9.45
C PHE A 74 18.10 -1.78 8.27
N LEU A 75 18.98 -0.79 8.10
CA LEU A 75 20.01 -0.71 7.03
C LEU A 75 19.41 -0.80 5.61
N ASN A 76 18.29 -0.10 5.37
CA ASN A 76 17.65 0.01 4.04
C ASN A 76 18.28 1.10 3.17
N TRP A 77 19.51 0.91 2.69
CA TRP A 77 20.21 1.95 1.90
C TRP A 77 20.00 1.84 0.37
N PHE A 78 19.48 0.72 -0.14
CA PHE A 78 19.45 0.42 -1.58
C PHE A 78 18.13 0.84 -2.21
N GLU A 79 17.02 0.60 -1.51
CA GLU A 79 15.67 0.94 -1.96
C GLU A 79 14.93 1.61 -0.79
N PRO A 80 15.36 2.82 -0.39
CA PRO A 80 15.00 3.44 0.88
C PRO A 80 13.49 3.61 1.07
N TYR A 81 12.74 3.84 -0.01
CA TYR A 81 11.28 4.00 0.01
C TYR A 81 10.52 2.71 0.34
N LYS A 82 11.04 1.52 0.00
CA LYS A 82 10.29 0.26 0.11
C LYS A 82 9.94 -0.13 1.54
N ALA A 83 10.84 0.10 2.49
CA ALA A 83 10.57 -0.23 3.88
C ALA A 83 9.39 0.57 4.46
N PRO A 84 9.39 1.92 4.41
CA PRO A 84 8.22 2.69 4.84
C PRO A 84 6.99 2.43 3.97
N PHE A 85 7.13 2.17 2.66
CA PHE A 85 6.01 1.74 1.81
C PHE A 85 5.36 0.46 2.31
N ASN A 86 6.14 -0.59 2.57
CA ASN A 86 5.64 -1.88 3.03
C ASN A 86 4.98 -1.78 4.41
N VAL A 87 5.57 -0.99 5.32
CA VAL A 87 4.98 -0.74 6.64
C VAL A 87 3.66 0.04 6.49
N GLY A 88 3.64 1.09 5.68
CA GLY A 88 2.44 1.90 5.43
C GLY A 88 1.30 1.09 4.83
N THR A 89 1.58 0.27 3.83
CA THR A 89 0.61 -0.64 3.21
C THR A 89 0.08 -1.67 4.22
N ALA A 90 0.94 -2.31 5.04
CA ALA A 90 0.51 -3.22 6.11
C ALA A 90 -0.38 -2.54 7.16
N LEU A 91 -0.04 -1.32 7.57
CA LEU A 91 -0.84 -0.52 8.50
C LEU A 91 -2.21 -0.15 7.89
N ALA A 92 -2.25 0.15 6.59
CA ALA A 92 -3.48 0.46 5.87
C ALA A 92 -4.40 -0.76 5.78
N GLY A 93 -3.85 -1.96 5.57
CA GLY A 93 -4.59 -3.22 5.68
C GLY A 93 -5.19 -3.40 7.07
N ALA A 94 -4.44 -3.07 8.12
CA ALA A 94 -4.88 -3.14 9.51
C ALA A 94 -5.81 -2.00 9.97
N GLU A 95 -6.33 -1.16 9.07
CA GLU A 95 -7.17 0.02 9.37
C GLU A 95 -6.50 1.07 10.29
N LYS A 96 -5.17 1.05 10.41
CA LYS A 96 -4.39 2.05 11.16
C LYS A 96 -4.03 3.23 10.24
N LEU A 97 -5.07 3.92 9.79
CA LEU A 97 -4.97 4.89 8.68
C LEU A 97 -4.02 6.07 8.96
N PRO A 98 -4.00 6.70 10.15
CA PRO A 98 -3.05 7.78 10.44
C PRO A 98 -1.58 7.34 10.38
N GLU A 99 -1.27 6.17 10.94
CA GLU A 99 0.08 5.62 10.92
C GLU A 99 0.48 5.15 9.52
N ALA A 100 -0.46 4.57 8.77
CA ALA A 100 -0.27 4.18 7.38
C ALA A 100 0.10 5.38 6.51
N ARG A 101 -0.66 6.47 6.64
CA ARG A 101 -0.42 7.72 5.94
C ARG A 101 0.97 8.27 6.23
N ALA A 102 1.35 8.40 7.50
CA ALA A 102 2.66 8.91 7.89
C ALA A 102 3.81 8.10 7.26
N LYS A 103 3.65 6.78 7.16
CA LYS A 103 4.63 5.89 6.54
C LYS A 103 4.66 6.00 5.02
N LEU A 104 3.51 6.18 4.36
CA LEU A 104 3.46 6.40 2.92
C LEU A 104 3.99 7.80 2.52
N GLU A 105 3.76 8.82 3.35
CA GLU A 105 4.40 10.13 3.20
C GLU A 105 5.92 10.04 3.36
N GLU A 106 6.42 9.33 4.38
CA GLU A 106 7.85 9.03 4.54
C GLU A 106 8.41 8.34 3.28
N SER A 107 7.72 7.31 2.79
CA SER A 107 8.07 6.63 1.55
C SER A 107 8.12 7.58 0.35
N LEU A 108 7.15 8.50 0.24
CA LEU A 108 7.09 9.45 -0.88
C LEU A 108 8.30 10.38 -0.90
N THR A 109 8.83 10.77 0.27
CA THR A 109 10.05 11.59 0.35
C THR A 109 11.33 10.88 -0.13
N LEU A 110 11.29 9.54 -0.16
CA LEU A 110 12.42 8.68 -0.53
C LEU A 110 12.29 8.11 -1.95
N ALA A 111 11.08 8.13 -2.51
CA ALA A 111 10.77 7.59 -3.83
C ALA A 111 11.23 8.54 -4.94
N HIS A 112 11.73 7.97 -6.04
CA HIS A 112 12.19 8.72 -7.21
C HIS A 112 11.83 8.01 -8.52
N GLY A 113 11.72 8.78 -9.61
CA GLY A 113 11.31 8.22 -10.90
C GLY A 113 9.94 7.55 -10.83
N LEU A 114 9.84 6.31 -11.30
CA LEU A 114 8.58 5.55 -11.31
C LEU A 114 8.17 4.98 -9.94
N GLU A 115 9.06 5.01 -8.93
CA GLU A 115 8.74 4.55 -7.58
C GLU A 115 7.60 5.37 -6.97
N VAL A 116 7.49 6.64 -7.34
CA VAL A 116 6.46 7.57 -6.82
C VAL A 116 5.05 7.13 -7.18
N CYS A 117 4.86 6.36 -8.25
CA CYS A 117 3.56 6.01 -8.78
C CYS A 117 2.75 5.16 -7.80
N THR A 118 3.31 4.05 -7.34
CA THR A 118 2.61 3.18 -6.38
C THR A 118 2.47 3.83 -5.01
N VAL A 119 3.43 4.68 -4.62
CA VAL A 119 3.40 5.37 -3.33
C VAL A 119 2.27 6.40 -3.29
N ARG A 120 2.12 7.21 -4.35
CA ARG A 120 1.04 8.22 -4.45
C ARG A 120 -0.34 7.58 -4.51
N ILE A 121 -0.51 6.51 -5.30
CA ILE A 121 -1.78 5.77 -5.36
C ILE A 121 -2.17 5.24 -3.97
N ASN A 122 -1.25 4.54 -3.30
CA ASN A 122 -1.55 3.99 -1.96
C ASN A 122 -1.80 5.11 -0.94
N LEU A 123 -1.05 6.22 -1.01
CA LEU A 123 -1.25 7.36 -0.13
C LEU A 123 -2.64 7.98 -0.33
N ALA A 124 -3.05 8.23 -1.57
CA ALA A 124 -4.35 8.78 -1.90
C ALA A 124 -5.49 7.86 -1.44
N LEU A 125 -5.35 6.53 -1.60
CA LEU A 125 -6.33 5.55 -1.11
C LEU A 125 -6.43 5.52 0.43
N VAL A 126 -5.31 5.68 1.14
CA VAL A 126 -5.34 5.80 2.60
C VAL A 126 -6.04 7.08 3.04
N ILE A 127 -5.75 8.21 2.39
CA ILE A 127 -6.38 9.50 2.71
C ILE A 127 -7.88 9.45 2.38
N GLU A 128 -8.29 8.83 1.27
CA GLU A 128 -9.69 8.58 0.94
C GLU A 128 -10.40 7.83 2.08
N ARG A 129 -9.78 6.75 2.58
CA ARG A 129 -10.33 5.96 3.70
C ARG A 129 -10.38 6.74 5.01
N GLN A 130 -9.45 7.68 5.24
CA GLN A 130 -9.57 8.62 6.37
C GLN A 130 -10.80 9.50 6.23
N GLY A 131 -11.09 9.97 5.01
CA GLY A 131 -12.32 10.70 4.70
C GLY A 131 -13.57 9.87 4.93
N ASP A 132 -13.55 8.60 4.51
CA ASP A 132 -14.66 7.67 4.76
C ASP A 132 -14.90 7.43 6.25
N ALA A 133 -13.84 7.19 7.03
CA ALA A 133 -13.93 7.03 8.47
C ALA A 133 -14.44 8.31 9.18
N ALA A 134 -14.00 9.49 8.74
CA ALA A 134 -14.49 10.76 9.25
C ALA A 134 -15.99 10.95 8.97
N ARG A 135 -16.41 10.66 7.73
CA ARG A 135 -17.81 10.72 7.31
C ARG A 135 -18.68 9.75 8.12
N GLU A 136 -18.22 8.52 8.31
CA GLU A 136 -18.91 7.51 9.14
C GLU A 136 -18.99 7.93 10.62
N GLY A 137 -17.97 8.64 11.11
CA GLY A 137 -17.96 9.27 12.43
C GLY A 137 -18.84 10.52 12.55
N GLY A 138 -19.47 10.98 11.46
CA GLY A 138 -20.30 12.19 11.42
C GLY A 138 -19.51 13.50 11.29
N ASP A 139 -18.21 13.44 11.00
CA ASP A 139 -17.37 14.61 10.75
C ASP A 139 -17.23 14.87 9.24
N GLY A 140 -18.30 15.41 8.64
CA GLY A 140 -18.33 15.72 7.21
C GLY A 140 -17.33 16.81 6.79
N ALA A 141 -16.93 17.70 7.71
CA ALA A 141 -15.92 18.71 7.43
C ALA A 141 -14.54 18.06 7.26
N ALA A 142 -14.13 17.21 8.21
CA ALA A 142 -12.89 16.45 8.09
C ALA A 142 -12.93 15.50 6.88
N ALA A 143 -14.08 14.88 6.59
CA ALA A 143 -14.23 14.06 5.39
C ALA A 143 -13.95 14.83 4.10
N ALA A 144 -14.53 16.03 3.95
CA ALA A 144 -14.31 16.88 2.79
C ALA A 144 -12.83 17.32 2.65
N GLU A 145 -12.16 17.62 3.76
CA GLU A 145 -10.73 17.94 3.78
C GLU A 145 -9.89 16.75 3.28
N PHE A 146 -10.12 15.55 3.82
CA PHE A 146 -9.41 14.35 3.39
C PHE A 146 -9.67 14.02 1.92
N TYR A 147 -10.92 14.09 1.44
CA TYR A 147 -11.19 13.83 0.02
C TYR A 147 -10.50 14.85 -0.90
N GLY A 148 -10.41 16.12 -0.49
CA GLY A 148 -9.67 17.13 -1.26
C GLY A 148 -8.16 16.93 -1.26
N GLU A 149 -7.61 16.47 -0.14
CA GLU A 149 -6.20 16.12 -0.06
C GLU A 149 -5.88 14.88 -0.90
N ALA A 150 -6.68 13.83 -0.82
CA ALA A 150 -6.53 12.64 -1.67
C ALA A 150 -6.59 13.04 -3.15
N LEU A 151 -7.52 13.93 -3.54
CA LEU A 151 -7.64 14.40 -4.91
C LEU A 151 -6.40 15.17 -5.37
N THR A 152 -5.78 15.95 -4.46
CA THR A 152 -4.52 16.64 -4.72
C THR A 152 -3.39 15.65 -4.95
N VAL A 153 -3.26 14.62 -4.10
CA VAL A 153 -2.23 13.58 -4.26
C VAL A 153 -2.41 12.83 -5.59
N THR A 154 -3.65 12.48 -5.94
CA THR A 154 -4.00 11.84 -7.21
C THR A 154 -3.64 12.73 -8.40
N ALA A 155 -4.06 14.01 -8.40
CA ALA A 155 -3.79 14.95 -9.49
C ALA A 155 -2.30 15.30 -9.67
N GLU A 156 -1.51 15.23 -8.58
CA GLU A 156 -0.06 15.38 -8.63
C GLU A 156 0.69 14.10 -9.03
N THR A 157 -0.02 13.00 -9.27
CA THR A 157 0.61 11.78 -9.80
C THR A 157 1.17 12.07 -11.19
N PRO A 158 2.48 11.84 -11.43
CA PRO A 158 3.08 12.14 -12.72
C PRO A 158 2.44 11.34 -13.87
N ALA A 159 2.35 11.95 -15.05
CA ALA A 159 1.79 11.29 -16.23
C ALA A 159 2.58 10.04 -16.65
N GLU A 160 3.87 9.95 -16.29
CA GLU A 160 4.68 8.76 -16.49
C GLU A 160 4.16 7.53 -15.75
N CYS A 161 3.31 7.70 -14.73
CA CYS A 161 2.65 6.62 -14.01
C CYS A 161 1.60 5.87 -14.83
N ASP A 162 1.17 6.44 -15.97
CA ASP A 162 0.29 5.78 -16.94
C ASP A 162 1.06 4.91 -17.95
N SER A 163 2.39 4.86 -17.84
CA SER A 163 3.23 4.11 -18.79
C SER A 163 3.22 2.61 -18.51
N GLU A 164 3.50 1.81 -19.55
CA GLU A 164 3.71 0.36 -19.39
C GLU A 164 4.85 0.02 -18.42
N ASP A 165 5.84 0.90 -18.27
CA ASP A 165 6.95 0.69 -17.36
C ASP A 165 6.53 0.95 -15.90
N ALA A 166 5.66 1.93 -15.66
CA ALA A 166 5.02 2.10 -14.35
C ALA A 166 4.12 0.90 -14.01
N GLN A 167 3.36 0.40 -14.99
CA GLN A 167 2.52 -0.78 -14.83
C GLN A 167 3.33 -2.01 -14.40
N LYS A 168 4.51 -2.24 -15.00
CA LYS A 168 5.42 -3.34 -14.61
C LYS A 168 6.01 -3.18 -13.20
N GLN A 169 5.98 -1.98 -12.64
CA GLN A 169 6.49 -1.66 -11.30
C GLN A 169 5.37 -1.52 -10.26
N SER A 170 4.11 -1.77 -10.62
CA SER A 170 3.01 -1.80 -9.66
C SER A 170 3.33 -2.79 -8.54
N SER A 171 3.03 -2.40 -7.30
CA SER A 171 3.16 -3.31 -6.15
C SER A 171 2.09 -4.42 -6.14
N ASP A 172 1.03 -4.25 -6.95
CA ASP A 172 -0.10 -5.16 -7.09
C ASP A 172 -0.11 -5.62 -8.56
N PRO A 173 0.06 -6.93 -8.83
CA PRO A 173 0.12 -7.47 -10.18
C PRO A 173 -1.23 -7.38 -10.92
N ASP A 174 -2.35 -7.30 -10.21
CA ASP A 174 -3.69 -7.27 -10.79
C ASP A 174 -4.21 -5.83 -11.01
N ARG A 175 -3.55 -4.83 -10.41
CA ARG A 175 -3.89 -3.41 -10.57
C ARG A 175 -3.46 -2.86 -11.92
N ASP A 176 -4.39 -2.19 -12.61
CA ASP A 176 -4.09 -1.25 -13.70
C ASP A 176 -3.87 0.16 -13.14
N MET A 177 -2.63 0.66 -13.22
CA MET A 177 -2.22 1.92 -12.58
C MET A 177 -2.99 3.13 -13.09
N LYS A 178 -3.22 3.19 -14.41
CA LYS A 178 -3.93 4.30 -15.04
C LYS A 178 -5.39 4.29 -14.61
N LYS A 179 -6.05 3.13 -14.75
CA LYS A 179 -7.46 2.96 -14.38
C LYS A 179 -7.66 3.27 -12.90
N THR A 180 -6.79 2.79 -12.01
CA THR A 180 -6.88 3.11 -10.58
C THR A 180 -6.77 4.60 -10.32
N THR A 181 -5.87 5.31 -11.00
CA THR A 181 -5.72 6.76 -10.83
C THR A 181 -6.94 7.53 -11.35
N ASP A 182 -7.45 7.17 -12.54
CA ASP A 182 -8.66 7.76 -13.12
C ASP A 182 -9.88 7.53 -12.22
N ASP A 183 -10.11 6.28 -11.80
CA ASP A 183 -11.25 5.89 -10.95
C ASP A 183 -11.18 6.60 -9.60
N LEU A 184 -9.98 6.74 -9.03
CA LEU A 184 -9.76 7.45 -7.77
C LEU A 184 -10.08 8.94 -7.93
N GLU A 185 -9.65 9.58 -9.01
CA GLU A 185 -9.97 10.98 -9.29
C GLU A 185 -11.48 11.20 -9.39
N ASP A 186 -12.18 10.38 -10.15
CA ASP A 186 -13.63 10.49 -10.35
C ASP A 186 -14.40 10.21 -9.05
N ARG A 187 -14.01 9.16 -8.31
CA ARG A 187 -14.62 8.80 -7.02
C ARG A 187 -14.43 9.90 -5.97
N LEU A 188 -13.24 10.50 -5.91
CA LEU A 188 -12.97 11.61 -4.98
C LEU A 188 -13.74 12.87 -5.32
N LYS A 189 -13.88 13.22 -6.61
CA LYS A 189 -14.74 14.33 -7.04
C LYS A 189 -16.20 14.09 -6.67
N GLN A 190 -16.70 12.87 -6.84
CA GLN A 190 -18.05 12.51 -6.44
C GLN A 190 -18.24 12.66 -4.92
N LYS A 191 -17.32 12.09 -4.12
CA LYS A 191 -17.37 12.18 -2.65
C LYS A 191 -17.32 13.64 -2.17
N GLN A 192 -16.54 14.51 -2.81
CA GLN A 192 -16.55 15.95 -2.49
C GLN A 192 -17.90 16.63 -2.78
N GLN A 193 -18.52 16.33 -3.93
CA GLN A 193 -19.83 16.87 -4.27
C GLN A 193 -20.91 16.40 -3.29
N GLU A 194 -20.88 15.12 -2.90
CA GLU A 194 -21.79 14.55 -1.90
C GLU A 194 -21.64 15.24 -0.53
N GLN A 195 -20.41 15.54 -0.10
CA GLN A 195 -20.18 16.27 1.16
C GLN A 195 -20.72 17.70 1.11
N GLN A 196 -20.58 18.40 -0.03
CA GLN A 196 -21.14 19.74 -0.19
C GLN A 196 -22.67 19.74 -0.12
N GLN A 197 -23.33 18.77 -0.77
CA GLN A 197 -24.79 18.65 -0.73
C GLN A 197 -25.33 18.33 0.68
N GLN A 198 -24.61 17.50 1.45
CA GLN A 198 -24.98 17.20 2.83
C GLN A 198 -24.88 18.43 3.73
N GLN A 199 -23.82 19.23 3.60
CA GLN A 199 -23.67 20.48 4.35
C GLN A 199 -24.76 21.51 4.02
N GLU A 200 -25.16 21.61 2.75
CA GLU A 200 -26.27 22.48 2.32
C GLU A 200 -27.61 22.04 2.91
N GLN A 201 -27.86 20.73 3.03
CA GLN A 201 -29.07 20.19 3.66
C GLN A 201 -29.09 20.41 5.17
N GLU A 202 -27.94 20.33 5.85
CA GLU A 202 -27.84 20.62 7.29
C GLU A 202 -28.00 22.12 7.61
N GLN A 203 -27.65 22.99 6.67
CA GLN A 203 -27.79 24.45 6.81
C GLN A 203 -29.17 24.98 6.40
N GLN A 204 -30.03 24.16 5.77
CA GLN A 204 -31.42 24.57 5.57
C GLN A 204 -32.13 24.71 6.92
N PRO A 205 -32.84 25.82 7.18
CA PRO A 205 -33.59 25.96 8.41
C PRO A 205 -34.59 24.81 8.49
N LYS A 206 -34.58 24.09 9.62
CA LYS A 206 -35.65 23.16 10.00
C LYS A 206 -36.97 23.82 9.60
N PRO A 207 -37.80 23.20 8.75
CA PRO A 207 -39.13 23.73 8.49
C PRO A 207 -39.78 23.96 9.85
N GLU A 208 -40.15 25.20 10.15
CA GLU A 208 -41.03 25.51 11.29
C GLU A 208 -42.17 24.50 11.23
N GLU A 209 -42.49 23.87 12.37
CA GLU A 209 -43.58 22.90 12.50
C GLU A 209 -44.87 23.50 11.92
N GLN A 210 -45.13 23.22 10.64
CA GLN A 210 -46.43 23.44 10.05
C GLN A 210 -47.37 22.42 10.69
N PRO A 211 -48.60 22.83 11.07
CA PRO A 211 -49.51 21.99 11.81
C PRO A 211 -49.73 20.66 11.09
N GLN A 212 -49.65 19.57 11.86
CA GLN A 212 -49.80 18.17 11.44
C GLN A 212 -50.74 18.03 10.23
N LYS A 213 -50.19 17.69 9.07
CA LYS A 213 -51.01 17.14 7.99
C LYS A 213 -51.64 15.83 8.49
N PRO A 214 -52.93 15.57 8.22
CA PRO A 214 -53.59 14.36 8.66
C PRO A 214 -52.83 13.13 8.16
N GLN A 215 -52.69 12.11 9.03
CA GLN A 215 -52.10 10.83 8.65
C GLN A 215 -52.71 10.32 7.33
N PRO A 216 -51.91 9.72 6.43
CA PRO A 216 -52.46 9.09 5.24
C PRO A 216 -53.51 8.07 5.66
N SER A 217 -54.65 8.07 4.96
CA SER A 217 -55.70 7.07 5.15
C SER A 217 -55.14 5.66 4.93
N GLU A 218 -55.68 4.65 5.61
CA GLU A 218 -55.21 3.26 5.50
C GLU A 218 -55.10 2.78 4.05
N ASP A 219 -56.03 3.19 3.18
CA ASP A 219 -55.98 2.89 1.74
C ASP A 219 -54.69 3.35 1.04
N LYS A 220 -54.09 4.46 1.49
CA LYS A 220 -52.81 4.95 0.95
C LYS A 220 -51.62 4.19 1.52
N LEU A 221 -51.73 3.67 2.73
CA LEU A 221 -50.69 2.80 3.30
C LEU A 221 -50.67 1.45 2.58
N ASP A 222 -51.84 0.90 2.24
CA ASP A 222 -51.95 -0.35 1.50
C ASP A 222 -51.41 -0.20 0.08
N ASP A 223 -51.74 0.88 -0.65
CA ASP A 223 -51.17 1.18 -1.98
C ASP A 223 -49.64 1.35 -1.95
N LEU A 224 -49.10 1.95 -0.87
CA LEU A 224 -47.65 2.09 -0.69
C LEU A 224 -46.98 0.74 -0.42
N LYS A 225 -47.62 -0.12 0.36
CA LYS A 225 -47.11 -1.45 0.69
C LYS A 225 -47.09 -2.36 -0.54
N GLU A 226 -48.16 -2.31 -1.34
CA GLU A 226 -48.26 -3.04 -2.61
C GLU A 226 -47.17 -2.60 -3.59
N LYS A 227 -46.91 -1.29 -3.71
CA LYS A 227 -45.81 -0.77 -4.54
C LYS A 227 -44.42 -1.18 -4.05
N LEU A 228 -44.21 -1.26 -2.74
CA LEU A 228 -42.94 -1.72 -2.15
C LEU A 228 -42.71 -3.22 -2.39
N GLU A 229 -43.77 -4.03 -2.27
CA GLU A 229 -43.72 -5.46 -2.56
C GLU A 229 -43.46 -5.71 -4.06
N GLN A 230 -44.14 -4.94 -4.93
CA GLN A 230 -43.93 -5.01 -6.38
C GLN A 230 -42.49 -4.62 -6.77
N GLY A 231 -41.97 -3.53 -6.22
CA GLY A 231 -40.59 -3.11 -6.48
C GLY A 231 -39.53 -4.09 -5.94
N THR A 232 -39.87 -4.85 -4.89
CA THR A 232 -39.00 -5.92 -4.37
C THR A 232 -39.03 -7.14 -5.28
N GLN A 233 -40.20 -7.54 -5.78
CA GLN A 233 -40.32 -8.62 -6.78
C GLN A 233 -39.62 -8.30 -8.10
N GLU A 234 -39.67 -7.05 -8.57
CA GLU A 234 -38.98 -6.63 -9.78
C GLU A 234 -37.44 -6.70 -9.62
N ARG A 235 -36.92 -6.33 -8.45
CA ARG A 235 -35.50 -6.50 -8.10
C ARG A 235 -35.07 -7.97 -8.06
N ASP A 236 -35.87 -8.82 -7.42
CA ASP A 236 -35.57 -10.26 -7.30
C ASP A 236 -35.64 -11.00 -8.65
N GLN A 237 -36.48 -10.52 -9.58
CA GLN A 237 -36.52 -11.03 -10.95
C GLN A 237 -35.34 -10.54 -11.80
N GLN A 238 -34.86 -9.30 -11.58
CA GLN A 238 -33.67 -8.79 -12.26
C GLN A 238 -32.37 -9.43 -11.76
N GLN A 239 -32.30 -9.91 -10.52
CA GLN A 239 -31.12 -10.59 -9.98
C GLN A 239 -30.89 -12.03 -10.50
N ASN A 240 -31.83 -12.62 -11.23
CA ASN A 240 -31.68 -13.98 -11.80
C ASN A 240 -31.06 -13.99 -13.22
N GLY A 241 -30.65 -12.84 -13.75
CA GLY A 241 -29.97 -12.72 -15.03
C GLY A 241 -28.79 -11.76 -14.95
N ASP A 242 -27.60 -12.34 -14.82
CA ASP A 242 -26.27 -11.75 -14.98
C ASP A 242 -25.74 -10.77 -13.90
N GLU A 243 -24.62 -11.24 -13.33
CA GLU A 243 -23.49 -10.59 -12.64
C GLU A 243 -23.71 -9.82 -11.32
N PRO A 244 -22.94 -10.17 -10.26
CA PRO A 244 -22.90 -9.37 -9.04
C PRO A 244 -22.09 -8.10 -9.32
N GLY A 245 -22.78 -6.97 -9.47
CA GLY A 245 -22.18 -5.64 -9.39
C GLY A 245 -21.61 -5.42 -7.99
N GLY A 246 -20.38 -5.85 -7.78
CA GLY A 246 -19.64 -5.61 -6.57
C GLY A 246 -19.36 -4.12 -6.44
N SER A 247 -19.84 -3.50 -5.35
CA SER A 247 -19.17 -2.36 -4.75
C SER A 247 -17.80 -2.85 -4.27
N GLY A 248 -16.88 -3.05 -5.21
CA GLY A 248 -15.51 -3.40 -4.92
C GLY A 248 -14.90 -2.22 -4.19
N THR A 249 -14.71 -2.35 -2.88
CA THR A 249 -13.63 -1.61 -2.22
C THR A 249 -12.36 -2.03 -2.95
N ASP A 250 -11.83 -1.18 -3.82
CA ASP A 250 -10.50 -1.39 -4.40
C ASP A 250 -9.56 -1.65 -3.23
N ARG A 251 -9.00 -2.86 -3.18
CA ARG A 251 -7.96 -3.19 -2.22
C ARG A 251 -6.69 -2.50 -2.74
N PRO A 252 -6.06 -1.58 -1.98
CA PRO A 252 -4.94 -0.77 -2.47
C PRO A 252 -3.64 -1.53 -2.79
N TRP A 253 -3.61 -2.86 -2.74
CA TRP A 253 -2.39 -3.63 -2.52
C TRP A 253 -2.48 -5.08 -2.99
#